data_AF-A0A284VPZ5-F1
#
_entry.id   AF-A0A284VPZ5-F1
#
_cell.length_a   1.000
_cell.length_b   1.000
_cell.length_c   1.000
_cell.angle_alpha   90.00
_cell.angle_beta   90.00
_cell.angle_gamma   90.00
#
_symmetry.space_group_name_H-M   'P 1'
#
loop_
_entity.id
_entity.type
_entity.pdbx_description
1 polymer ?
#
loop_
_entity_poly.entity_id
_entity_poly.type
_entity_poly.pdbx_seq_one_letter_code
_entity_poly.pdbx_strand_id
1 'polypeptide(L)'
;MTYTQKQAEPEIFEILRLLFRYALRRINIQHILFFLVLVTFDIGDAVTGAIMMDAKGIGAEYNFIIRYVYENHGLAGLIAVKLWFIVIPLMIASIVNKQSYWLINGILASLIIAGTAAIQANVQALMGVPFMDPRDITLLYIKMLVILGTAGSIIDDHIAKNATSAVNT
;
A
#
# COMPACT_ATOMS: atom_id res chain seq x y z
N MET A 1 24.85 -49.39 28.53
CA MET A 1 25.12 -48.54 27.34
C MET A 1 23.78 -47.98 26.91
N THR A 2 23.43 -46.80 27.39
CA THR A 2 22.07 -46.25 27.29
C THR A 2 22.15 -45.02 26.41
N TYR A 3 21.76 -45.16 25.14
CA TYR A 3 21.72 -44.04 24.20
C TYR A 3 20.55 -43.13 24.58
N THR A 4 20.88 -41.94 25.08
CA THR A 4 19.94 -40.86 25.34
C THR A 4 19.49 -40.30 24.00
N GLN A 5 18.22 -40.50 23.64
CA GLN A 5 17.58 -39.75 22.57
C GLN A 5 17.56 -38.27 22.96
N LYS A 6 18.44 -37.48 22.33
CA LYS A 6 18.45 -36.02 22.47
C LYS A 6 18.17 -35.40 21.10
N GLN A 7 17.07 -34.66 21.05
CA GLN A 7 16.85 -33.47 20.20
C GLN A 7 16.77 -33.70 18.67
N ALA A 8 15.55 -33.96 18.18
CA ALA A 8 15.21 -33.83 16.75
C ALA A 8 14.19 -32.69 16.48
N GLU A 9 14.01 -31.75 17.42
CA GLU A 9 13.13 -30.57 17.25
C GLU A 9 13.79 -29.17 17.25
N PRO A 10 15.12 -28.95 17.05
CA PRO A 10 15.65 -27.59 16.86
C PRO A 10 15.82 -27.17 15.39
N GLU A 11 15.87 -28.11 14.42
CA GLU A 11 16.31 -27.78 13.05
C GLU A 11 15.30 -26.93 12.25
N ILE A 12 14.01 -27.26 12.30
CA ILE A 12 12.99 -26.52 11.52
C ILE A 12 12.85 -25.08 12.04
N PHE A 13 12.86 -24.90 13.36
CA PHE A 13 12.76 -23.57 13.97
C PHE A 13 13.99 -22.70 13.63
N GLU A 14 15.17 -23.31 13.60
CA GLU A 14 16.41 -22.62 13.24
C GLU A 14 16.44 -22.25 11.75
N ILE A 15 15.98 -23.15 10.87
CA ILE A 15 15.81 -22.89 9.43
C ILE A 15 14.81 -21.75 9.21
N LEU A 16 13.64 -21.78 9.86
CA LEU A 16 12.64 -20.72 9.77
C LEU A 16 13.19 -19.38 10.26
N ARG A 17 13.94 -19.38 11.36
CA ARG A 17 14.60 -18.18 11.90
C ARG A 17 15.64 -17.61 10.93
N LEU A 18 16.43 -18.47 10.28
CA LEU A 18 17.41 -18.08 9.28
C LEU A 18 16.75 -17.51 8.02
N LEU A 19 15.71 -18.17 7.51
CA LEU A 19 14.91 -17.70 6.37
C LEU A 19 14.25 -16.35 6.68
N PHE A 20 13.68 -16.19 7.87
CA PHE A 20 13.09 -14.92 8.30
C PHE A 20 14.13 -13.80 8.41
N ARG A 21 15.31 -14.07 9.01
CA ARG A 21 16.41 -13.08 9.03
C ARG A 21 16.91 -12.73 7.64
N TYR A 22 17.00 -13.70 6.75
CA TYR A 22 17.40 -13.49 5.35
C TYR A 22 16.38 -12.60 4.62
N ALA A 23 15.08 -12.90 4.77
CA ALA A 23 14.00 -12.12 4.21
C ALA A 23 13.99 -10.68 4.76
N LEU A 24 14.09 -10.50 6.08
CA LEU A 24 14.15 -9.17 6.71
C LEU A 24 15.32 -8.32 6.20
N ARG A 25 16.49 -8.92 5.96
CA ARG A 25 17.66 -8.20 5.41
C ARG A 25 17.46 -7.71 3.97
N ARG A 26 16.51 -8.29 3.24
CA ARG A 26 16.18 -7.92 1.86
C ARG A 26 15.06 -6.88 1.77
N ILE A 27 14.39 -6.57 2.88
CA ILE A 27 13.35 -5.53 2.93
C ILE A 27 14.02 -4.17 2.75
N ASN A 28 13.64 -3.47 1.68
CA ASN A 28 14.00 -2.08 1.46
C ASN A 28 12.80 -1.16 1.75
N ILE A 29 13.01 0.15 1.70
CA ILE A 29 11.97 1.16 1.96
C ILE A 29 10.78 0.98 1.02
N GLN A 30 11.02 0.68 -0.25
CA GLN A 30 9.94 0.47 -1.23
C GLN A 30 9.00 -0.67 -0.81
N HIS A 31 9.52 -1.80 -0.32
CA HIS A 31 8.67 -2.91 0.18
C HIS A 31 7.81 -2.48 1.37
N ILE A 32 8.36 -1.65 2.26
CA ILE A 32 7.59 -1.10 3.40
C ILE A 32 6.48 -0.19 2.87
N LEU A 33 6.77 0.67 1.90
CA LEU A 33 5.78 1.56 1.30
C LEU A 33 4.67 0.77 0.58
N PHE A 34 5.02 -0.30 -0.13
CA PHE A 34 4.05 -1.22 -0.73
C PHE A 34 3.09 -1.80 0.31
N PHE A 35 3.64 -2.31 1.41
CA PHE A 35 2.84 -2.85 2.50
C PHE A 35 1.94 -1.78 3.12
N LEU A 36 2.44 -0.56 3.29
CA LEU A 36 1.64 0.55 3.83
C LEU A 36 0.52 0.97 2.88
N VAL A 37 0.73 0.98 1.56
CA VAL A 37 -0.34 1.22 0.58
C VAL A 37 -1.43 0.16 0.71
N LEU A 38 -1.06 -1.11 0.81
CA LEU A 38 -2.00 -2.22 1.01
C LEU A 38 -2.81 -2.04 2.30
N VAL A 39 -2.17 -1.66 3.40
CA VAL A 39 -2.87 -1.48 4.69
C VAL A 39 -3.76 -0.25 4.70
N THR A 40 -3.31 0.86 4.13
CA THR A 40 -4.02 2.16 4.23
C THR A 40 -5.03 2.34 3.11
N PHE A 41 -4.57 2.47 1.88
CA PHE A 41 -5.38 2.81 0.72
C PHE A 41 -6.31 1.65 0.28
N ASP A 42 -5.93 0.41 0.56
CA ASP A 42 -6.70 -0.76 0.16
C ASP A 42 -7.58 -1.30 1.30
N ILE A 43 -6.99 -2.10 2.20
CA ILE A 43 -7.72 -2.86 3.21
C ILE A 43 -8.37 -1.91 4.22
N GLY A 44 -7.62 -0.95 4.76
CA GLY A 44 -8.14 -0.05 5.79
C GLY A 44 -9.29 0.80 5.28
N ASP A 45 -9.15 1.39 4.08
CA ASP A 45 -10.22 2.16 3.45
C ASP A 45 -11.43 1.26 3.10
N ALA A 46 -11.23 0.05 2.57
CA ALA A 46 -12.32 -0.90 2.31
C ALA A 46 -13.10 -1.27 3.59
N VAL A 47 -12.38 -1.63 4.66
CA VAL A 47 -12.97 -2.04 5.93
C VAL A 47 -13.72 -0.87 6.57
N THR A 48 -13.11 0.30 6.65
CA THR A 48 -13.76 1.47 7.26
C THR A 48 -14.95 1.97 6.44
N GLY A 49 -14.86 1.94 5.11
CA GLY A 49 -15.96 2.27 4.21
C GLY A 49 -17.14 1.30 4.33
N ALA A 50 -16.87 0.00 4.43
CA ALA A 50 -17.91 -1.01 4.66
C ALA A 50 -18.62 -0.82 6.00
N ILE A 51 -17.85 -0.61 7.08
CA ILE A 51 -18.42 -0.34 8.42
C ILE A 51 -19.28 0.93 8.39
N MET A 52 -18.82 1.98 7.69
CA MET A 52 -19.60 3.20 7.51
C MET A 52 -20.91 2.92 6.77
N MET A 53 -20.88 2.16 5.67
CA MET A 53 -22.06 1.80 4.89
C MET A 53 -23.05 0.93 5.69
N ASP A 54 -22.57 0.02 6.54
CA ASP A 54 -23.43 -0.76 7.44
C ASP A 54 -24.12 0.12 8.47
N ALA A 55 -23.41 1.10 9.03
CA ALA A 55 -23.93 1.93 10.10
C ALA A 55 -24.81 3.09 9.63
N LYS A 56 -24.54 3.66 8.45
CA LYS A 56 -25.20 4.88 7.92
C LYS A 56 -26.03 4.61 6.66
N GLY A 57 -26.01 3.39 6.16
CA GLY A 57 -26.61 2.99 4.90
C GLY A 57 -25.63 3.15 3.72
N ILE A 58 -25.88 2.38 2.66
CA ILE A 58 -25.05 2.32 1.44
C ILE A 58 -24.86 3.70 0.79
N GLY A 59 -25.83 4.61 0.98
CA GLY A 59 -25.76 5.99 0.48
C GLY A 59 -24.64 6.85 1.08
N ALA A 60 -23.98 6.41 2.16
CA ALA A 60 -22.88 7.13 2.78
C ALA A 60 -21.58 7.11 1.95
N GLU A 61 -21.34 6.04 1.20
CA GLU A 61 -20.25 5.98 0.21
C GLU A 61 -20.61 6.85 -0.98
N TYR A 62 -19.73 7.66 -1.57
CA TYR A 62 -20.09 8.48 -2.74
C TYR A 62 -19.98 7.73 -4.07
N ASN A 63 -19.09 6.75 -4.14
CA ASN A 63 -18.78 6.07 -5.39
C ASN A 63 -19.82 4.98 -5.72
N PHE A 64 -20.57 5.19 -6.81
CA PHE A 64 -21.61 4.26 -7.27
C PHE A 64 -21.09 2.83 -7.53
N ILE A 65 -19.86 2.68 -8.05
CA ILE A 65 -19.27 1.36 -8.31
C ILE A 65 -19.01 0.63 -6.99
N ILE A 66 -18.46 1.35 -6.00
CA ILE A 66 -18.18 0.78 -4.66
C ILE A 66 -19.50 0.39 -3.98
N ARG A 67 -20.55 1.23 -4.06
CA ARG A 67 -21.89 0.88 -3.59
C ARG A 67 -22.40 -0.40 -4.22
N TYR A 68 -22.36 -0.49 -5.56
CA TYR A 68 -22.82 -1.65 -6.31
C TYR A 68 -22.07 -2.93 -5.91
N VAL A 69 -20.76 -2.86 -5.79
CA VAL A 69 -19.94 -4.01 -5.36
C VAL A 69 -20.29 -4.40 -3.92
N TYR A 70 -20.47 -3.44 -3.02
CA TYR A 70 -20.83 -3.72 -1.64
C TYR A 70 -22.20 -4.38 -1.52
N GLU A 71 -23.20 -3.87 -2.23
CA GLU A 71 -24.57 -4.40 -2.21
C GLU A 71 -24.65 -5.85 -2.70
N ASN A 72 -23.85 -6.22 -3.70
CA ASN A 72 -23.87 -7.55 -4.31
C ASN A 72 -22.88 -8.55 -3.70
N HIS A 73 -21.78 -8.07 -3.11
CA HIS A 73 -20.65 -8.91 -2.70
C HIS A 73 -20.07 -8.58 -1.30
N GLY A 74 -20.64 -7.59 -0.60
CA GLY A 74 -20.23 -7.18 0.75
C GLY A 74 -18.78 -6.72 0.86
N LEU A 75 -18.24 -6.78 2.09
CA LEU A 75 -16.85 -6.39 2.39
C LEU A 75 -15.82 -7.20 1.57
N ALA A 76 -16.06 -8.50 1.39
CA ALA A 76 -15.15 -9.36 0.65
C ALA A 76 -15.02 -8.92 -0.82
N GLY A 77 -16.14 -8.56 -1.46
CA GLY A 77 -16.13 -8.00 -2.80
C GLY A 77 -15.40 -6.67 -2.89
N LEU A 78 -15.61 -5.78 -1.92
CA LEU A 78 -14.91 -4.49 -1.87
C LEU A 78 -13.39 -4.65 -1.77
N ILE A 79 -12.92 -5.48 -0.84
CA ILE A 79 -11.50 -5.77 -0.66
C ILE A 79 -10.93 -6.38 -1.95
N ALA A 80 -11.62 -7.37 -2.54
CA ALA A 80 -11.15 -8.01 -3.76
C ALA A 80 -11.01 -7.01 -4.92
N VAL A 81 -12.02 -6.17 -5.15
CA VAL A 81 -11.99 -5.16 -6.22
C VAL A 81 -10.87 -4.15 -6.01
N LYS A 82 -10.69 -3.62 -4.80
CA LYS A 82 -9.63 -2.65 -4.52
C LYS A 82 -8.22 -3.26 -4.63
N LEU A 83 -8.03 -4.50 -4.15
CA LEU A 83 -6.79 -5.26 -4.33
C LEU A 83 -6.40 -5.37 -5.80
N TRP A 84 -7.36 -5.68 -6.68
CA TRP A 84 -7.09 -5.76 -8.12
C TRP A 84 -6.64 -4.41 -8.71
N PHE A 85 -7.24 -3.29 -8.28
CA PHE A 85 -6.89 -1.95 -8.76
C PHE A 85 -5.51 -1.46 -8.32
N ILE A 86 -4.94 -2.01 -7.24
CA ILE A 86 -3.64 -1.57 -6.70
C ILE A 86 -2.53 -2.56 -7.04
N VAL A 87 -2.80 -3.85 -6.88
CA VAL A 87 -1.79 -4.89 -7.10
C VAL A 87 -1.38 -4.95 -8.57
N ILE A 88 -2.32 -4.88 -9.53
CA ILE A 88 -1.95 -4.92 -10.95
C ILE A 88 -1.06 -3.72 -11.33
N PRO A 89 -1.47 -2.46 -11.12
CA PRO A 89 -0.69 -1.34 -11.63
C PRO A 89 0.66 -1.23 -10.93
N LEU A 90 0.73 -1.52 -9.62
CA LEU A 90 2.00 -1.48 -8.92
C LEU A 90 2.93 -2.65 -9.30
N MET A 91 2.39 -3.82 -9.63
CA MET A 91 3.17 -4.93 -10.17
C MET A 91 3.74 -4.57 -11.55
N ILE A 92 2.92 -3.98 -12.43
CA ILE A 92 3.39 -3.47 -13.73
C ILE A 92 4.48 -2.41 -13.53
N ALA A 93 4.26 -1.43 -12.65
CA ALA A 93 5.22 -0.36 -12.38
C ALA A 93 6.56 -0.90 -11.86
N SER A 94 6.53 -1.89 -10.96
CA SER A 94 7.75 -2.49 -10.39
C SER A 94 8.54 -3.34 -11.40
N ILE A 95 7.86 -3.97 -12.37
CA ILE A 95 8.52 -4.78 -13.41
C ILE A 95 9.11 -3.89 -14.51
N VAL A 96 8.35 -2.90 -14.96
CA VAL A 96 8.71 -2.08 -16.14
C VAL A 96 9.82 -1.08 -15.81
N ASN A 97 9.83 -0.49 -14.62
CA ASN A 97 10.66 0.67 -14.34
C ASN A 97 11.70 0.42 -13.23
N LYS A 98 12.62 -0.53 -13.47
CA LYS A 98 13.64 -0.95 -12.50
C LYS A 98 14.61 0.16 -12.06
N GLN A 99 14.72 1.25 -12.83
CA GLN A 99 15.60 2.40 -12.53
C GLN A 99 14.87 3.56 -11.84
N SER A 100 13.54 3.49 -11.66
CA SER A 100 12.73 4.60 -11.15
C SER A 100 12.36 4.43 -9.67
N TYR A 101 13.35 4.13 -8.84
CA TYR A 101 13.15 3.80 -7.44
C TYR A 101 12.46 4.94 -6.66
N TRP A 102 12.93 6.17 -6.83
CA TRP A 102 12.40 7.32 -6.08
C TRP A 102 11.07 7.81 -6.62
N LEU A 103 10.86 7.76 -7.94
CA LEU A 103 9.55 8.01 -8.55
C LEU A 103 8.49 7.04 -7.99
N ILE A 104 8.77 5.74 -7.97
CA ILE A 104 7.82 4.74 -7.45
C ILE A 104 7.54 4.99 -5.96
N ASN A 105 8.57 5.27 -5.16
CA ASN A 105 8.39 5.60 -3.75
C ASN A 105 7.54 6.86 -3.54
N GLY A 106 7.69 7.88 -4.39
CA GLY A 106 6.87 9.08 -4.37
C GLY A 106 5.39 8.79 -4.66
N ILE A 107 5.12 7.93 -5.65
CA ILE A 107 3.76 7.45 -5.97
C ILE A 107 3.18 6.68 -4.79
N LEU A 108 3.92 5.72 -4.22
CA LEU A 108 3.47 4.93 -3.07
C LEU A 108 3.17 5.83 -1.85
N ALA A 109 4.04 6.81 -1.57
CA ALA A 109 3.81 7.77 -0.49
C ALA A 109 2.54 8.60 -0.70
N SER A 110 2.27 9.03 -1.94
CA SER A 110 1.04 9.77 -2.25
C SER A 110 -0.23 8.94 -2.01
N LEU A 111 -0.19 7.65 -2.33
CA LEU A 111 -1.28 6.70 -2.07
C LEU A 111 -1.49 6.49 -0.57
N ILE A 112 -0.42 6.37 0.22
CA ILE A 112 -0.52 6.22 1.69
C ILE A 112 -1.22 7.44 2.29
N ILE A 113 -0.81 8.66 1.90
CA ILE A 113 -1.41 9.90 2.42
C ILE A 113 -2.91 9.96 2.09
N ALA A 114 -3.27 9.66 0.84
CA ALA A 114 -4.66 9.64 0.40
C ALA A 114 -5.48 8.55 1.12
N GLY A 115 -4.91 7.35 1.26
CA GLY A 115 -5.54 6.22 1.95
C GLY A 115 -5.79 6.49 3.42
N THR A 116 -4.81 7.08 4.11
CA THR A 116 -4.99 7.52 5.51
C THR A 116 -6.08 8.59 5.62
N ALA A 117 -6.14 9.55 4.70
CA ALA A 117 -7.21 10.55 4.70
C ALA A 117 -8.60 9.92 4.46
N ALA A 118 -8.71 8.93 3.58
CA ALA A 118 -9.95 8.20 3.33
C ALA A 118 -10.41 7.40 4.55
N ILE A 119 -9.50 6.64 5.19
CA ILE A 119 -9.76 5.96 6.47
C ILE A 119 -10.28 6.95 7.51
N GLN A 120 -9.60 8.08 7.66
CA GLN A 120 -9.99 9.09 8.64
C GLN A 120 -11.38 9.65 8.33
N ALA A 121 -11.68 9.96 7.06
CA ALA A 121 -12.98 10.46 6.65
C ALA A 121 -14.10 9.44 6.92
N ASN A 122 -13.89 8.15 6.61
CA ASN A 122 -14.86 7.08 6.89
C ASN A 122 -15.14 6.95 8.39
N VAL A 123 -14.09 6.98 9.22
CA VAL A 123 -14.21 6.90 10.69
C VAL A 123 -14.92 8.14 11.25
N GLN A 124 -14.60 9.33 10.75
CA GLN A 124 -15.26 10.57 11.15
C GLN A 124 -16.75 10.59 10.75
N ALA A 125 -17.06 10.15 9.53
CA ALA A 125 -18.44 9.99 9.06
C ALA A 125 -19.23 9.01 9.91
N LEU A 126 -18.62 7.88 10.29
CA LEU A 126 -19.20 6.91 11.22
C LEU A 126 -19.54 7.55 12.57
N MET A 127 -18.62 8.35 13.12
CA MET A 127 -18.80 9.09 14.38
C MET A 127 -19.78 10.28 14.26
N GLY A 128 -20.19 10.65 13.05
CA GLY A 128 -21.07 11.80 12.82
C GLY A 128 -20.40 13.16 13.07
N VAL A 129 -19.06 13.22 13.01
CA VAL A 129 -18.29 14.46 13.10
C VAL A 129 -17.93 14.96 11.69
N PRO A 130 -17.56 16.25 11.52
CA PRO A 130 -17.11 16.75 10.22
C PRO A 130 -15.96 15.93 9.65
N PHE A 131 -16.07 15.58 8.38
CA PHE A 131 -15.10 14.76 7.64
C PHE A 131 -14.73 15.41 6.30
N MET A 132 -13.60 15.02 5.75
CA MET A 132 -13.13 15.52 4.45
C MET A 132 -13.98 14.94 3.32
N ASP A 133 -14.39 15.78 2.36
CA ASP A 133 -15.15 15.33 1.19
C ASP A 133 -14.29 14.40 0.31
N PRO A 134 -14.84 13.31 -0.25
CA PRO A 134 -14.08 12.41 -1.14
C PRO A 134 -13.41 13.11 -2.33
N ARG A 135 -13.99 14.21 -2.83
CA ARG A 135 -13.39 15.03 -3.89
C ARG A 135 -12.12 15.74 -3.41
N ASP A 136 -12.10 16.20 -2.18
CA ASP A 136 -10.93 16.85 -1.58
C ASP A 136 -9.81 15.84 -1.35
N ILE A 137 -10.14 14.60 -0.93
CA ILE A 137 -9.17 13.51 -0.82
C ILE A 137 -8.58 13.17 -2.20
N THR A 138 -9.41 13.12 -3.24
CA THR A 138 -8.95 12.88 -4.62
C THR A 138 -8.03 14.00 -5.10
N LEU A 139 -8.37 15.26 -4.80
CA LEU A 139 -7.53 16.42 -5.13
C LEU A 139 -6.19 16.37 -4.36
N LEU A 140 -6.23 15.99 -3.08
CA LEU A 140 -5.04 15.78 -2.25
C LEU A 140 -4.13 14.71 -2.86
N TYR A 141 -4.70 13.56 -3.26
CA TYR A 141 -3.97 12.50 -3.94
C TYR A 141 -3.26 13.03 -5.19
N ILE A 142 -3.99 13.71 -6.09
CA ILE A 142 -3.41 14.24 -7.33
C ILE A 142 -2.28 15.23 -7.04
N LYS A 143 -2.47 16.14 -6.08
CA LYS A 143 -1.43 17.11 -5.68
C LYS A 143 -0.18 16.40 -5.15
N MET A 144 -0.35 15.44 -4.25
CA MET A 144 0.77 14.68 -3.68
C MET A 144 1.46 13.82 -4.73
N LEU A 145 0.70 13.21 -5.64
CA LEU A 145 1.24 12.43 -6.75
C LEU A 145 2.15 13.28 -7.63
N VAL A 146 1.71 14.48 -8.02
CA VAL A 146 2.51 15.38 -8.84
C VAL A 146 3.76 15.83 -8.09
N ILE A 147 3.63 16.28 -6.84
CA ILE A 147 4.77 16.81 -6.06
C ILE A 147 5.80 15.71 -5.80
N LEU A 148 5.36 14.59 -5.21
CA LEU A 148 6.26 13.51 -4.78
C LEU A 148 6.77 12.70 -5.97
N GLY A 149 5.94 12.48 -7.00
CA GLY A 149 6.36 11.82 -8.22
C GLY A 149 7.40 12.64 -8.99
N THR A 150 7.19 13.94 -9.13
CA THR A 150 8.18 14.83 -9.79
C THR A 150 9.48 14.89 -9.00
N ALA A 151 9.41 15.07 -7.68
CA ALA A 151 10.59 15.05 -6.82
C ALA A 151 11.35 13.73 -6.95
N GLY A 152 10.64 12.60 -6.96
CA GLY A 152 11.21 11.28 -7.16
C GLY A 152 11.93 11.13 -8.51
N SER A 153 11.29 11.58 -9.60
CA SER A 153 11.87 11.56 -10.94
C SER A 153 13.16 12.38 -11.03
N ILE A 154 13.19 13.58 -10.43
CA ILE A 154 14.37 14.44 -10.44
C ILE A 154 15.55 13.76 -9.73
N ILE A 155 15.28 13.08 -8.61
CA ILE A 155 16.31 12.34 -7.86
C ILE A 155 16.83 11.16 -8.69
N ASP A 156 15.93 10.37 -9.29
CA ASP A 156 16.30 9.24 -10.16
C ASP A 156 17.20 9.72 -11.32
N ASP A 157 16.81 10.80 -12.01
CA ASP A 157 17.59 11.40 -13.11
C ASP A 157 18.98 11.89 -12.67
N HIS A 158 19.06 12.52 -11.49
CA HIS A 158 20.33 13.01 -10.96
C HIS A 158 21.29 11.86 -10.65
N ILE A 159 20.79 10.78 -10.04
CA ILE A 159 21.58 9.59 -9.72
C ILE A 159 22.07 8.92 -11.01
N ALA A 160 21.20 8.79 -12.02
CA ALA A 160 21.55 8.18 -13.31
C ALA A 160 22.66 8.96 -14.05
N LYS A 161 22.60 10.30 -14.04
CA LYS A 161 23.63 11.16 -14.65
C LYS A 161 24.98 11.06 -13.94
N ASN A 162 24.97 10.99 -12.61
CA ASN A 162 26.21 10.85 -11.84
C ASN A 162 26.87 9.48 -12.06
N ALA A 163 26.07 8.41 -12.15
CA ALA A 163 26.58 7.06 -12.41
C ALA A 163 27.23 6.94 -13.80
N THR A 164 26.65 7.57 -14.83
CA THR A 164 27.23 7.59 -16.19
C THR A 164 28.50 8.44 -16.27
N SER A 165 28.57 9.55 -15.53
CA SER A 165 29.76 10.42 -15.50
C SER A 165 30.96 9.72 -14.84
N ALA A 166 30.75 8.90 -13.82
CA ALA A 166 31.81 8.15 -13.13
C ALA A 166 32.39 6.97 -13.92
N VAL A 167 31.68 6.48 -14.95
CA VAL A 167 32.16 5.41 -15.84
C VAL A 167 33.04 5.96 -16.97
N ASN A 168 32.90 7.25 -17.28
CA ASN A 168 33.63 7.92 -18.37
C ASN A 168 34.90 8.66 -17.89
N THR A 169 35.27 8.50 -16.62
CA THR A 169 36.50 9.02 -15.99
C THR A 169 37.39 7.87 -15.55
#